data_AF-A0A7D4TNW1-F1
#
_entry.id   AF-A0A7D4TNW1-F1
#
_cell.length_a   1.000
_cell.length_b   1.000
_cell.length_c   1.000
_cell.angle_alpha   90.00
_cell.angle_beta   90.00
_cell.angle_gamma   90.00
#
_symmetry.space_group_name_H-M   'P 1'
#
loop_
_entity.id
_entity.type
_entity.pdbx_description
1 polymer ?
#
loop_
_entity_poly.entity_id
_entity_poly.type
_entity_poly.pdbx_seq_one_letter_code
_entity_poly.pdbx_strand_id
1 'polypeptide(L)'
;MKTVLLTAFFSIAATTFAQTGKKKVGYSTLKTFYIDINNDSKTDTIILSSSIPGKTAFNQIAILMSGAKRTFFKAKDQWAEIQPEFLTANKSLVASKNIFIKKTKLHSVIILSGGTDGAGYGGEFSIINIENNNIKMVFDYSSGESAGSISVDVEIPIKLIDLEKNDRLCFVYSEYGEFYKSVNGGQIGTYHPFFVFTVDDDCRYSEALSKTYNEKHYVYVDPKHMGKIEIFYPDDKKLRPRLWKGKGK
;
A
#
# COMPACT_ATOMS: atom_id res chain seq x y z
N MET A 1 52.54 -35.65 -45.09
CA MET A 1 51.21 -35.07 -44.81
C MET A 1 50.50 -36.03 -43.88
N LYS A 2 50.32 -35.68 -42.58
CA LYS A 2 49.03 -35.25 -41.99
C LYS A 2 47.92 -36.27 -42.37
N THR A 3 47.35 -37.06 -41.45
CA THR A 3 46.46 -36.65 -40.35
C THR A 3 46.25 -37.89 -39.45
N VAL A 4 46.72 -37.94 -38.20
CA VAL A 4 45.99 -37.58 -36.96
C VAL A 4 44.55 -38.12 -36.91
N LEU A 5 44.32 -39.21 -36.17
CA LEU A 5 43.18 -39.38 -35.25
C LEU A 5 43.26 -40.75 -34.58
N LEU A 6 43.66 -40.82 -33.31
CA LEU A 6 42.92 -41.53 -32.26
C LEU A 6 43.71 -41.43 -30.95
N THR A 7 42.98 -41.64 -29.85
CA THR A 7 43.48 -41.77 -28.48
C THR A 7 43.97 -40.49 -27.79
N ALA A 8 43.02 -39.59 -27.51
CA ALA A 8 43.01 -38.83 -26.26
C ALA A 8 41.87 -39.44 -25.40
N PHE A 9 42.24 -40.38 -24.54
CA PHE A 9 42.33 -40.19 -23.09
C PHE A 9 40.98 -40.01 -22.41
N PHE A 10 40.60 -41.10 -21.73
CA PHE A 10 39.66 -41.16 -20.63
C PHE A 10 39.87 -39.99 -19.66
N SER A 11 38.93 -39.05 -19.69
CA SER A 11 38.71 -38.08 -18.62
C SER A 11 37.21 -37.99 -18.39
N ILE A 12 36.60 -39.08 -17.92
CA ILE A 12 35.29 -39.00 -17.25
C ILE A 12 35.58 -38.35 -15.89
N ALA A 13 35.82 -37.05 -15.91
CA ALA A 13 35.67 -36.23 -14.71
C ALA A 13 34.17 -36.29 -14.40
N ALA A 14 33.82 -37.12 -13.41
CA ALA A 14 32.56 -37.03 -12.71
C ALA A 14 32.47 -35.62 -12.14
N THR A 15 31.92 -34.69 -12.94
CA THR A 15 31.35 -33.47 -12.43
C THR A 15 30.09 -33.90 -11.71
N THR A 16 30.26 -34.32 -10.47
CA THR A 16 29.23 -34.19 -9.44
C THR A 16 28.95 -32.70 -9.36
N PHE A 17 28.08 -32.22 -10.24
CA PHE A 17 27.32 -31.01 -10.01
C PHE A 17 26.64 -31.26 -8.66
N ALA A 18 27.20 -30.70 -7.61
CA ALA A 18 26.47 -30.42 -6.40
C ALA A 18 25.32 -29.51 -6.87
N GLN A 19 24.18 -30.12 -7.22
CA GLN A 19 22.91 -29.44 -7.17
C GLN A 19 22.77 -29.04 -5.70
N THR A 20 23.25 -27.85 -5.38
CA THR A 20 22.78 -27.05 -4.26
C THR A 20 21.31 -26.80 -4.55
N GLY A 21 20.49 -27.83 -4.32
CA GLY A 21 19.05 -27.73 -4.37
C GLY A 21 18.70 -26.60 -3.43
N LYS A 22 18.23 -25.48 -3.98
CA LYS A 22 17.75 -24.36 -3.17
C LYS A 22 16.76 -24.95 -2.17
N LYS A 23 17.15 -24.98 -0.90
CA LYS A 23 16.33 -25.53 0.17
C LYS A 23 14.99 -24.80 0.09
N LYS A 24 13.90 -25.52 -0.24
CA LYS A 24 12.58 -24.89 -0.35
C LYS A 24 12.30 -24.23 0.99
N VAL A 25 12.12 -22.91 0.98
CA VAL A 25 11.77 -22.15 2.18
C VAL A 25 10.41 -22.67 2.65
N GLY A 26 10.39 -23.31 3.81
CA GLY A 26 9.16 -23.77 4.46
C GLY A 26 8.44 -22.57 5.04
N TYR A 27 7.11 -22.52 4.87
CA TYR A 27 6.25 -21.51 5.47
C TYR A 27 5.38 -22.16 6.54
N SER A 28 5.30 -21.51 7.69
CA SER A 28 4.38 -21.87 8.78
C SER A 28 3.17 -20.93 8.74
N THR A 29 1.97 -21.49 8.90
CA THR A 29 0.75 -20.68 8.97
C THR A 29 0.71 -19.89 10.27
N LEU A 30 0.59 -18.58 10.15
CA LEU A 30 0.39 -17.66 11.27
C LEU A 30 -1.10 -17.55 11.61
N LYS A 31 -1.94 -17.31 10.59
CA LYS A 31 -3.38 -17.10 10.77
C LYS A 31 -4.17 -17.45 9.52
N THR A 32 -5.40 -17.91 9.71
CA THR A 32 -6.34 -18.22 8.62
C THR A 32 -7.65 -17.48 8.85
N PHE A 33 -8.21 -16.94 7.77
CA PHE A 33 -9.51 -16.28 7.76
C PHE A 33 -10.42 -16.99 6.77
N TYR A 34 -11.69 -17.13 7.16
CA TYR A 34 -12.75 -17.73 6.35
C TYR A 34 -13.83 -16.69 6.12
N ILE A 35 -13.94 -16.18 4.90
CA ILE A 35 -14.75 -15.00 4.61
C ILE A 35 -15.07 -14.87 3.13
N ASP A 36 -16.27 -14.41 2.80
CA ASP A 36 -16.64 -14.03 1.42
C ASP A 36 -15.94 -12.71 1.07
N ILE A 37 -15.05 -12.73 0.07
CA ILE A 37 -14.30 -11.55 -0.40
C ILE A 37 -14.73 -11.05 -1.79
N ASN A 38 -15.62 -11.72 -2.50
CA ASN A 38 -16.03 -11.37 -3.88
C ASN A 38 -17.54 -11.17 -4.07
N ASN A 39 -18.31 -11.11 -2.98
CA ASN A 39 -19.76 -10.92 -2.96
C ASN A 39 -20.58 -12.05 -3.61
N ASP A 40 -20.04 -13.27 -3.67
CA ASP A 40 -20.75 -14.43 -4.22
C ASP A 40 -21.45 -15.30 -3.15
N SER A 41 -21.42 -14.87 -1.88
CA SER A 41 -21.95 -15.58 -0.71
C SER A 41 -21.28 -16.94 -0.44
N LYS A 42 -20.10 -17.21 -1.01
CA LYS A 42 -19.30 -18.39 -0.72
C LYS A 42 -18.14 -18.01 0.19
N THR A 43 -17.73 -18.96 1.02
CA THR A 43 -16.61 -18.76 1.93
C THR A 43 -15.28 -18.93 1.20
N ASP A 44 -14.46 -17.89 1.20
CA ASP A 44 -13.09 -17.91 0.72
C ASP A 44 -12.11 -18.07 1.89
N THR A 45 -10.85 -18.41 1.57
CA THR A 45 -9.81 -18.61 2.58
C THR A 45 -8.64 -17.67 2.34
N ILE A 46 -8.25 -16.92 3.36
CA ILE A 46 -7.00 -16.15 3.39
C ILE A 46 -6.06 -16.77 4.41
N ILE A 47 -4.82 -17.07 4.02
CA ILE A 47 -3.79 -17.67 4.88
C ILE A 47 -2.60 -16.72 4.95
N LEU A 48 -2.27 -16.25 6.14
CA LEU A 48 -1.03 -15.53 6.44
C LEU A 48 0.02 -16.52 6.90
N SER A 49 1.20 -16.49 6.29
CA SER A 49 2.28 -17.43 6.60
C SER A 49 3.63 -16.74 6.72
N SER A 50 4.48 -17.29 7.59
CA SER A 50 5.84 -16.80 7.81
C SER A 50 6.86 -17.87 7.48
N SER A 51 7.95 -17.49 6.82
CA SER A 51 9.12 -18.35 6.64
C SER A 51 9.94 -18.53 7.92
N ILE A 52 9.65 -17.74 8.97
CA ILE A 52 10.32 -17.82 10.27
C ILE A 52 9.28 -18.26 11.32
N PRO A 53 9.34 -19.51 11.80
CA PRO A 53 8.40 -20.01 12.81
C PRO A 53 8.41 -19.18 14.10
N GLY A 54 7.23 -18.99 14.72
CA GLY A 54 7.09 -18.34 16.02
C GLY A 54 7.18 -16.80 16.02
N LYS A 55 7.23 -16.17 14.85
CA LYS A 55 7.17 -14.70 14.71
C LYS A 55 5.74 -14.21 14.56
N THR A 56 5.47 -12.99 15.03
CA THR A 56 4.18 -12.29 14.87
C THR A 56 4.04 -11.62 13.49
N ALA A 57 5.16 -11.45 12.78
CA ALA A 57 5.23 -10.99 11.41
C ALA A 57 5.14 -12.15 10.40
N PHE A 58 4.67 -11.85 9.19
CA PHE A 58 4.45 -12.78 8.10
C PHE A 58 4.93 -12.17 6.77
N ASN A 59 5.39 -13.00 5.85
CA ASN A 59 5.94 -12.56 4.57
C ASN A 59 5.31 -13.29 3.38
N GLN A 60 4.18 -13.96 3.62
CA GLN A 60 3.36 -14.54 2.58
C GLN A 60 1.88 -14.43 2.95
N ILE A 61 1.08 -14.07 1.94
CA ILE A 61 -0.37 -14.19 1.98
C ILE A 61 -0.81 -15.10 0.83
N ALA A 62 -1.70 -16.04 1.12
CA ALA A 62 -2.36 -16.87 0.13
C ALA A 62 -3.87 -16.59 0.17
N ILE A 63 -4.48 -16.38 -0.99
CA ILE A 63 -5.92 -16.14 -1.13
C ILE A 63 -6.48 -17.25 -2.01
N LEU A 64 -7.41 -18.02 -1.44
CA LEU A 64 -8.11 -19.11 -2.09
C LEU A 64 -9.57 -18.68 -2.21
N MET A 65 -9.99 -18.32 -3.41
CA MET A 65 -11.32 -17.81 -3.67
C MET A 65 -12.12 -18.78 -4.51
N SER A 66 -13.39 -18.96 -4.17
CA SER A 66 -14.31 -19.83 -4.86
C SER A 66 -14.48 -19.36 -6.31
N GLY A 67 -14.13 -20.22 -7.28
CA GLY A 67 -14.20 -19.86 -8.70
C GLY A 67 -13.00 -19.09 -9.26
N ALA A 68 -11.97 -18.83 -8.45
CA ALA A 68 -10.70 -18.26 -8.91
C ALA A 68 -9.51 -19.17 -8.59
N LYS A 69 -8.36 -18.86 -9.21
CA LYS A 69 -7.11 -19.54 -8.88
C LYS A 69 -6.63 -19.08 -7.50
N ARG A 70 -5.98 -20.01 -6.81
CA ARG A 70 -5.21 -19.69 -5.60
C ARG A 70 -4.09 -18.73 -5.99
N THR A 71 -4.09 -17.55 -5.37
CA THR A 71 -3.08 -16.50 -5.59
C THR A 71 -2.23 -16.34 -4.35
N PHE A 72 -0.94 -16.09 -4.55
CA PHE A 72 0.01 -15.85 -3.47
C PHE A 72 0.76 -14.57 -3.71
N PHE A 73 0.98 -13.80 -2.64
CA PHE A 73 1.90 -12.69 -2.64
C PHE A 73 2.94 -12.89 -1.55
N LYS A 74 4.13 -12.33 -1.77
CA LYS A 74 5.24 -12.39 -0.84
C LYS A 74 5.74 -10.98 -0.58
N ALA A 75 6.01 -10.69 0.69
CA ALA A 75 6.64 -9.44 1.08
C ALA A 75 8.10 -9.45 0.61
N LYS A 76 8.66 -8.26 0.35
CA LYS A 76 10.10 -8.05 0.16
C LYS A 76 10.84 -8.28 1.48
N ASP A 77 10.28 -7.78 2.58
CA ASP A 77 10.74 -8.01 3.95
C ASP A 77 9.67 -8.79 4.74
N GLN A 78 8.71 -8.09 5.35
CA GLN A 78 7.63 -8.68 6.13
C GLN A 78 6.50 -7.69 6.37
N TRP A 79 5.29 -8.21 6.47
CA TRP A 79 4.15 -7.53 7.09
C TRP A 79 4.01 -7.97 8.55
N ALA A 80 3.49 -7.09 9.41
CA ALA A 80 3.29 -7.36 10.82
C ALA A 80 1.90 -6.92 11.26
N GLU A 81 1.77 -5.75 11.87
CA GLU A 81 0.53 -5.23 12.43
C GLU A 81 0.12 -3.95 11.70
N ILE A 82 -1.17 -3.86 11.36
CA ILE A 82 -1.82 -2.63 10.91
C ILE A 82 -1.84 -1.67 12.10
N GLN A 83 -1.52 -0.41 11.83
CA GLN A 83 -1.51 0.64 12.85
C GLN A 83 -2.86 0.72 13.60
N PRO A 84 -2.86 0.72 14.95
CA PRO A 84 -4.08 0.75 15.75
C PRO A 84 -5.01 1.92 15.44
N GLU A 85 -4.46 3.09 15.09
CA GLU A 85 -5.18 4.30 14.73
C GLU A 85 -6.02 4.07 13.47
N PHE A 86 -5.44 3.41 12.46
CA PHE A 86 -6.16 3.04 11.24
C PHE A 86 -7.29 2.04 11.53
N LEU A 87 -7.02 1.03 12.36
CA LEU A 87 -8.03 0.03 12.77
C LEU A 87 -9.17 0.65 13.58
N THR A 88 -8.88 1.69 14.36
CA THR A 88 -9.89 2.40 15.18
C THR A 88 -10.75 3.32 14.32
N ALA A 89 -10.14 4.01 13.36
CA ALA A 89 -10.83 4.92 12.46
C ALA A 89 -11.64 4.21 11.34
N ASN A 90 -11.33 2.94 11.06
CA ASN A 90 -11.90 2.19 9.95
C ASN A 90 -12.47 0.84 10.40
N LYS A 91 -13.67 0.48 9.93
CA LYS A 91 -14.27 -0.81 10.24
C LYS A 91 -13.76 -1.89 9.27
N SER A 92 -12.98 -2.83 9.81
CA SER A 92 -12.56 -4.04 9.09
C SER A 92 -13.69 -5.08 9.06
N LEU A 93 -13.70 -5.90 8.02
CA LEU A 93 -14.57 -7.06 7.88
C LEU A 93 -14.11 -8.23 8.78
N VAL A 94 -12.85 -8.23 9.22
CA VAL A 94 -12.29 -9.22 10.14
C VAL A 94 -11.71 -8.55 11.39
N ALA A 95 -11.90 -9.18 12.55
CA ALA A 95 -11.24 -8.79 13.80
C ALA A 95 -9.78 -9.27 13.79
N SER A 96 -8.88 -8.46 13.27
CA SER A 96 -7.45 -8.77 13.21
C SER A 96 -6.60 -7.52 13.22
N LYS A 97 -5.43 -7.63 13.85
CA LYS A 97 -4.38 -6.61 13.76
C LYS A 97 -3.41 -6.84 12.61
N ASN A 98 -3.36 -8.04 12.01
CA ASN A 98 -2.37 -8.36 10.95
C ASN A 98 -2.85 -8.05 9.53
N ILE A 99 -4.14 -7.84 9.35
CA ILE A 99 -4.76 -7.65 8.05
C ILE A 99 -6.00 -6.77 8.25
N PHE A 100 -6.21 -5.84 7.34
CA PHE A 100 -7.44 -5.06 7.27
C PHE A 100 -8.15 -5.39 5.97
N ILE A 101 -9.45 -5.68 6.03
CA ILE A 101 -10.26 -6.03 4.86
C ILE A 101 -11.48 -5.13 4.84
N LYS A 102 -11.73 -4.46 3.72
CA LYS A 102 -12.98 -3.73 3.49
C LYS A 102 -13.59 -4.17 2.18
N LYS A 103 -14.90 -4.42 2.20
CA LYS A 103 -15.68 -4.89 1.07
C LYS A 103 -16.76 -3.87 0.72
N THR A 104 -16.91 -3.56 -0.55
CA THR A 104 -18.04 -2.82 -1.13
C THR A 104 -18.78 -3.72 -2.11
N LYS A 105 -19.79 -3.20 -2.81
CA LYS A 105 -20.46 -3.96 -3.88
C LYS A 105 -19.54 -4.21 -5.08
N LEU A 106 -18.59 -3.31 -5.31
CA LEU A 106 -17.71 -3.33 -6.48
C LEU A 106 -16.49 -4.24 -6.29
N HIS A 107 -15.86 -4.16 -5.12
CA HIS A 107 -14.61 -4.88 -4.85
C HIS A 107 -14.37 -5.11 -3.36
N SER A 108 -13.41 -5.99 -3.05
CA SER A 108 -12.77 -6.06 -1.73
C SER A 108 -11.34 -5.58 -1.80
N VAL A 109 -10.93 -4.86 -0.76
CA VAL A 109 -9.58 -4.35 -0.62
C VAL A 109 -8.99 -4.90 0.67
N ILE A 110 -7.79 -5.46 0.55
CA ILE A 110 -6.98 -5.95 1.66
C ILE A 110 -5.79 -5.02 1.83
N ILE A 111 -5.55 -4.54 3.05
CA ILE A 111 -4.36 -3.80 3.43
C ILE A 111 -3.47 -4.68 4.31
N LEU A 112 -2.18 -4.66 4.01
CA LEU A 112 -1.09 -5.28 4.77
C LEU A 112 -0.07 -4.18 5.11
N SER A 113 0.51 -4.22 6.31
CA SER A 113 1.50 -3.24 6.77
C SER A 113 2.59 -3.95 7.58
N GLY A 114 3.84 -3.50 7.44
CA GLY A 114 4.99 -3.89 8.25
C GLY A 114 4.96 -3.35 9.68
N GLY A 115 3.94 -2.57 10.04
CA GLY A 115 3.88 -1.83 11.30
C GLY A 115 4.71 -0.54 11.23
N THR A 116 4.86 0.11 12.38
CA THR A 116 5.75 1.26 12.55
C THR A 116 6.96 0.84 13.37
N ASP A 117 8.15 1.27 12.99
CA ASP A 117 9.33 1.09 13.82
C ASP A 117 9.32 2.05 15.04
N GLY A 118 10.32 1.92 15.91
CA GLY A 118 10.43 2.77 17.10
C GLY A 118 10.71 4.26 16.80
N ALA A 119 11.06 4.59 15.57
CA ALA A 119 11.27 5.95 15.08
C ALA A 119 10.02 6.51 14.36
N GLY A 120 8.97 5.70 14.19
CA GLY A 120 7.71 6.09 13.55
C GLY A 120 7.66 5.85 12.05
N TYR A 121 8.68 5.24 11.44
CA TYR A 121 8.68 4.92 10.02
C TYR A 121 7.81 3.69 9.74
N GLY A 122 7.01 3.78 8.67
CA GLY A 122 6.20 2.67 8.19
C GLY A 122 7.06 1.58 7.56
N GLY A 123 6.84 0.33 7.96
CA GLY A 123 7.36 -0.82 7.23
C GLY A 123 6.63 -1.03 5.89
N GLU A 124 6.95 -2.13 5.20
CA GLU A 124 6.34 -2.49 3.92
C GLU A 124 4.81 -2.39 3.93
N PHE A 125 4.22 -1.71 2.95
CA PHE A 125 2.79 -1.47 2.87
C PHE A 125 2.26 -1.93 1.52
N SER A 126 1.26 -2.81 1.56
CA SER A 126 0.68 -3.38 0.34
C SER A 126 -0.84 -3.34 0.36
N ILE A 127 -1.42 -3.08 -0.81
CA ILE A 127 -2.86 -3.09 -1.06
C ILE A 127 -3.15 -4.14 -2.13
N ILE A 128 -4.04 -5.07 -1.80
CA ILE A 128 -4.55 -6.07 -2.75
C ILE A 128 -6.00 -5.70 -3.09
N ASN A 129 -6.26 -5.50 -4.38
CA ASN A 129 -7.59 -5.32 -4.94
C ASN A 129 -8.15 -6.69 -5.37
N ILE A 130 -9.41 -6.94 -5.04
CA ILE A 130 -10.16 -8.13 -5.47
C ILE A 130 -11.46 -7.67 -6.12
N GLU A 131 -11.56 -7.87 -7.43
CA GLU A 131 -12.68 -7.40 -8.23
C GLU A 131 -12.97 -8.41 -9.34
N ASN A 132 -14.23 -8.78 -9.55
CA ASN A 132 -14.63 -9.73 -10.60
C ASN A 132 -13.80 -11.03 -10.65
N ASN A 133 -13.55 -11.61 -9.48
CA ASN A 133 -12.69 -12.78 -9.30
C ASN A 133 -11.20 -12.61 -9.68
N ASN A 134 -10.77 -11.40 -10.01
CA ASN A 134 -9.36 -11.06 -10.19
C ASN A 134 -8.76 -10.63 -8.86
N ILE A 135 -7.58 -11.16 -8.53
CA ILE A 135 -6.83 -10.83 -7.31
C ILE A 135 -5.50 -10.21 -7.74
N LYS A 136 -5.32 -8.92 -7.47
CA LYS A 136 -4.11 -8.19 -7.86
C LYS A 136 -3.57 -7.41 -6.67
N MET A 137 -2.27 -7.53 -6.42
CA MET A 137 -1.56 -6.57 -5.57
C MET A 137 -1.34 -5.31 -6.40
N VAL A 138 -2.07 -4.26 -6.06
CA VAL A 138 -2.15 -3.01 -6.84
C VAL A 138 -1.25 -1.92 -6.25
N PHE A 139 -0.80 -2.13 -5.03
CA PHE A 139 0.14 -1.28 -4.33
C PHE A 139 1.08 -2.21 -3.55
N ASP A 140 2.39 -2.09 -3.77
CA ASP A 140 3.40 -2.92 -3.12
C ASP A 140 4.67 -2.10 -2.87
N TYR A 141 4.62 -1.25 -1.85
CA TYR A 141 5.65 -0.26 -1.58
C TYR A 141 6.43 -0.59 -0.31
N SER A 142 7.75 -0.48 -0.43
CA SER A 142 8.67 -0.40 0.71
C SER A 142 9.26 1.00 0.83
N SER A 143 9.75 1.36 2.02
CA SER A 143 10.41 2.65 2.30
C SER A 143 11.42 3.01 1.20
N GLY A 144 11.22 4.16 0.53
CA GLY A 144 12.11 4.67 -0.52
C GLY A 144 11.71 4.38 -1.97
N GLU A 145 10.56 3.76 -2.21
CA GLU A 145 10.01 3.56 -3.57
C GLU A 145 9.12 4.73 -4.01
N SER A 146 9.04 5.00 -5.32
CA SER A 146 8.27 6.13 -5.88
C SER A 146 7.15 5.67 -6.82
N ALA A 147 6.00 6.34 -6.76
CA ALA A 147 4.89 6.21 -7.70
C ALA A 147 4.85 7.43 -8.63
N GLY A 148 5.48 7.32 -9.81
CA GLY A 148 5.68 8.48 -10.69
C GLY A 148 6.63 9.48 -10.05
N SER A 149 6.16 10.72 -9.80
CA SER A 149 6.94 11.79 -9.16
C SER A 149 6.72 11.92 -7.65
N ILE A 150 6.00 10.98 -7.03
CA ILE A 150 5.73 10.97 -5.58
C ILE A 150 6.56 9.87 -4.96
N SER A 151 7.46 10.21 -4.04
CA SER A 151 8.04 9.21 -3.13
C SER A 151 6.91 8.74 -2.23
N VAL A 152 6.65 7.43 -2.19
CA VAL A 152 5.54 6.88 -1.44
C VAL A 152 6.12 6.24 -0.19
N ASP A 153 6.04 6.97 0.92
CA ASP A 153 6.30 6.43 2.25
C ASP A 153 4.99 6.49 3.04
N VAL A 154 4.34 5.33 3.21
CA VAL A 154 3.05 5.26 3.91
C VAL A 154 3.28 5.32 5.41
N GLU A 155 3.56 6.52 5.92
CA GLU A 155 3.82 6.75 7.33
C GLU A 155 2.54 6.65 8.15
N ILE A 156 1.49 7.40 7.76
CA ILE A 156 0.22 7.46 8.51
C ILE A 156 -0.94 7.05 7.59
N PRO A 157 -1.30 5.75 7.48
CA PRO A 157 -2.54 5.35 6.85
C PRO A 157 -3.73 5.95 7.63
N ILE A 158 -4.62 6.66 6.92
CA ILE A 158 -5.73 7.41 7.54
C ILE A 158 -7.05 6.67 7.33
N LYS A 159 -7.43 6.44 6.08
CA LYS A 159 -8.74 5.87 5.73
C LYS A 159 -8.70 5.00 4.50
N LEU A 160 -9.64 4.06 4.45
CA LEU A 160 -10.04 3.40 3.22
C LEU A 160 -11.54 3.65 3.03
N ILE A 161 -11.89 4.57 2.14
CA ILE A 161 -13.25 5.13 2.04
C ILE A 161 -13.64 5.42 0.59
N ASP A 162 -14.91 5.21 0.28
CA ASP A 162 -15.50 5.64 -1.00
C ASP A 162 -15.78 7.15 -0.95
N LEU A 163 -14.88 7.94 -1.53
CA LEU A 163 -14.98 9.40 -1.56
C LEU A 163 -15.97 9.89 -2.63
N GLU A 164 -16.17 9.11 -3.69
CA GLU A 164 -16.96 9.48 -4.87
C GLU A 164 -18.37 8.88 -4.86
N LYS A 165 -18.68 8.03 -3.88
CA LYS A 165 -19.97 7.32 -3.71
C LYS A 165 -20.31 6.40 -4.88
N ASN A 166 -19.31 5.72 -5.43
CA ASN A 166 -19.42 4.83 -6.58
C ASN A 166 -18.99 3.38 -6.25
N ASP A 167 -18.97 3.02 -4.96
CA ASP A 167 -18.48 1.75 -4.41
C ASP A 167 -16.98 1.49 -4.64
N ARG A 168 -16.22 2.43 -5.23
CA ARG A 168 -14.76 2.35 -5.37
C ARG A 168 -14.09 2.94 -4.14
N LEU A 169 -13.32 2.13 -3.42
CA LEU A 169 -12.56 2.60 -2.28
C LEU A 169 -11.36 3.44 -2.74
N CYS A 170 -11.13 4.54 -2.02
CA CYS A 170 -9.92 5.34 -2.07
C CYS A 170 -9.12 5.09 -0.79
N PHE A 171 -7.84 4.79 -0.94
CA PHE A 171 -6.88 4.76 0.15
C PHE A 171 -6.38 6.19 0.40
N VAL A 172 -6.43 6.61 1.66
CA VAL A 172 -5.95 7.91 2.11
C VAL A 172 -4.88 7.68 3.15
N TYR A 173 -3.70 8.25 2.92
CA TYR A 173 -2.63 8.32 3.92
C TYR A 173 -2.12 9.75 4.05
N SER A 174 -1.34 9.99 5.09
CA SER A 174 -0.65 11.26 5.35
C SER A 174 0.82 11.00 5.65
N GLU A 175 1.66 11.98 5.35
CA GLU A 175 3.09 11.99 5.67
C GLU A 175 3.34 13.01 6.78
N TYR A 176 4.25 12.71 7.70
CA TYR A 176 4.76 13.69 8.65
C TYR A 176 5.64 14.72 7.91
N GLY A 177 5.41 16.00 8.21
CA GLY A 177 6.30 17.07 7.78
C GLY A 177 5.72 18.03 6.73
N GLU A 178 6.63 18.78 6.10
CA GLU A 178 6.32 19.88 5.19
C GLU A 178 6.49 19.43 3.73
N PHE A 179 5.42 19.49 2.95
CA PHE A 179 5.47 19.32 1.50
C PHE A 179 5.47 20.68 0.80
N TYR A 180 6.50 20.95 -0.01
CA TYR A 180 6.64 22.22 -0.71
C TYR A 180 6.34 22.08 -2.20
N LYS A 181 5.57 23.01 -2.75
CA LYS A 181 5.37 23.18 -4.20
C LYS A 181 5.93 24.53 -4.65
N SER A 182 6.77 24.52 -5.67
CA SER A 182 7.29 25.73 -6.31
C SER A 182 6.20 26.42 -7.14
N VAL A 183 6.07 27.73 -6.97
CA VAL A 183 5.18 28.60 -7.75
C VAL A 183 5.93 29.85 -8.21
N ASN A 184 5.40 30.56 -9.21
CA ASN A 184 5.97 31.85 -9.59
C ASN A 184 5.88 32.83 -8.40
N GLY A 185 7.01 33.15 -7.79
CA GLY A 185 7.10 34.03 -6.63
C GLY A 185 7.52 33.37 -5.31
N GLY A 186 7.75 32.06 -5.25
CA GLY A 186 8.29 31.39 -4.06
C GLY A 186 7.94 29.90 -3.95
N GLN A 187 8.14 29.34 -2.76
CA GLN A 187 7.67 28.00 -2.40
C GLN A 187 6.46 28.12 -1.47
N ILE A 188 5.43 27.30 -1.70
CA ILE A 188 4.28 27.15 -0.79
C ILE A 188 4.40 25.79 -0.12
N GLY A 189 4.47 25.79 1.21
CA GLY A 189 4.51 24.60 2.04
C GLY A 189 3.13 24.15 2.51
N THR A 190 2.98 22.85 2.74
CA THR A 190 1.83 22.19 3.34
C THR A 190 2.33 21.34 4.49
N TYR A 191 1.75 21.46 5.69
CA TYR A 191 2.07 20.61 6.82
C TYR A 191 1.13 19.41 6.82
N HIS A 192 1.67 18.19 6.85
CA HIS A 192 0.92 16.93 6.89
C HIS A 192 -0.11 16.78 5.76
N PRO A 193 0.32 16.76 4.47
CA PRO A 193 -0.59 16.52 3.37
C PRO A 193 -1.29 15.16 3.50
N PHE A 194 -2.53 15.09 3.01
CA PHE A 194 -3.20 13.84 2.72
C PHE A 194 -3.02 13.48 1.24
N PHE A 195 -2.65 12.23 0.96
CA PHE A 195 -2.59 11.69 -0.40
C PHE A 195 -3.70 10.67 -0.59
N VAL A 196 -4.37 10.77 -1.73
CA VAL A 196 -5.52 9.92 -2.08
C VAL A 196 -5.19 9.08 -3.30
N PHE A 197 -5.28 7.78 -3.14
CA PHE A 197 -5.08 6.78 -4.17
C PHE A 197 -6.39 6.05 -4.42
N THR A 198 -6.86 6.07 -5.67
CA THR A 198 -8.06 5.31 -6.04
C THR A 198 -7.66 3.85 -6.16
N VAL A 199 -8.32 2.93 -5.44
CA VAL A 199 -7.97 1.51 -5.44
C VAL A 199 -8.64 0.81 -6.63
N ASP A 200 -8.10 1.05 -7.82
CA ASP A 200 -8.35 0.30 -9.05
C ASP A 200 -7.18 -0.68 -9.31
N ASP A 201 -7.13 -1.29 -10.50
CA ASP A 201 -6.07 -2.22 -10.87
C ASP A 201 -4.66 -1.59 -10.89
N ASP A 202 -4.56 -0.26 -10.96
CA ASP A 202 -3.28 0.46 -11.03
C ASP A 202 -3.01 1.27 -9.75
N CYS A 203 -3.94 1.25 -8.79
CA CYS A 203 -3.94 2.01 -7.54
C CYS A 203 -3.38 3.43 -7.71
N ARG A 204 -3.97 4.23 -8.60
CA ARG A 204 -3.36 5.51 -9.03
C ARG A 204 -3.62 6.64 -8.04
N TYR A 205 -2.59 7.47 -7.86
CA TYR A 205 -2.71 8.76 -7.19
C TYR A 205 -3.71 9.67 -7.91
N SER A 206 -4.58 10.33 -7.16
CA SER A 206 -5.54 11.31 -7.67
C SER A 206 -5.26 12.69 -7.06
N GLU A 207 -4.70 13.60 -7.86
CA GLU A 207 -4.42 14.98 -7.44
C GLU A 207 -5.72 15.71 -7.08
N ALA A 208 -6.79 15.52 -7.88
CA ALA A 208 -8.07 16.16 -7.65
C ALA A 208 -8.73 15.72 -6.33
N LEU A 209 -8.75 14.40 -6.05
CA LEU A 209 -9.29 13.89 -4.79
C LEU A 209 -8.43 14.30 -3.61
N SER A 210 -7.10 14.27 -3.76
CA SER A 210 -6.17 14.71 -2.71
C SER A 210 -6.38 16.18 -2.37
N LYS A 211 -6.46 17.06 -3.37
CA LYS A 211 -6.77 18.48 -3.15
C LYS A 211 -8.09 18.66 -2.41
N THR A 212 -9.15 18.01 -2.89
CA THR A 212 -10.49 18.11 -2.27
C THR A 212 -10.51 17.57 -0.83
N TYR A 213 -9.77 16.49 -0.56
CA TYR A 213 -9.67 15.90 0.77
C TYR A 213 -8.90 16.81 1.72
N ASN A 214 -7.76 17.34 1.28
CA ASN A 214 -6.97 18.31 2.03
C ASN A 214 -7.78 19.56 2.37
N GLU A 215 -8.47 20.19 1.41
CA GLU A 215 -9.29 21.38 1.65
C GLU A 215 -10.36 21.19 2.75
N LYS A 216 -10.85 19.95 2.94
CA LYS A 216 -11.86 19.61 3.96
C LYS A 216 -11.27 19.21 5.31
N HIS A 217 -10.04 18.70 5.34
CA HIS A 217 -9.43 18.10 6.54
C HIS A 217 -8.21 18.87 7.03
N TYR A 218 -7.84 19.95 6.35
CA TYR A 218 -6.72 20.78 6.74
C TYR A 218 -6.93 21.39 8.12
N VAL A 219 -6.05 21.06 9.05
CA VAL A 219 -5.89 21.75 10.33
C VAL A 219 -4.67 22.65 10.16
N TYR A 220 -4.89 23.95 9.98
CA TYR A 220 -3.81 24.93 10.02
C TYR A 220 -3.46 25.26 11.47
N VAL A 221 -2.22 25.00 11.90
CA VAL A 221 -1.64 25.60 13.11
C VAL A 221 -0.22 26.06 12.79
N ASP A 222 -0.09 27.24 12.20
CA ASP A 222 1.12 28.05 12.34
C ASP A 222 0.81 29.28 13.22
N PRO A 223 1.33 29.33 14.46
CA PRO A 223 1.17 30.49 15.34
C PRO A 223 1.89 31.76 14.85
N LYS A 224 2.84 31.66 13.90
CA LYS A 224 3.71 32.77 13.47
C LYS A 224 3.24 33.46 12.18
N HIS A 225 2.40 32.83 11.36
CA HIS A 225 2.04 33.33 10.03
C HIS A 225 0.53 33.50 9.78
N MET A 226 -0.24 33.78 10.84
CA MET A 226 -1.71 33.98 10.85
C MET A 226 -2.32 35.00 9.84
N GLY A 227 -1.53 35.61 8.94
CA GLY A 227 -1.99 36.61 7.98
C GLY A 227 -1.72 36.33 6.49
N LYS A 228 -1.13 35.18 6.11
CA LYS A 228 -0.66 34.96 4.72
C LYS A 228 -1.03 33.60 4.11
N ILE A 229 -2.22 33.08 4.42
CA ILE A 229 -2.74 31.90 3.71
C ILE A 229 -3.57 32.39 2.51
N GLU A 230 -3.07 32.15 1.30
CA GLU A 230 -3.82 32.35 0.05
C GLU A 230 -4.30 30.98 -0.46
N ILE A 231 -5.62 30.80 -0.53
CA ILE A 231 -6.24 29.64 -1.19
C ILE A 231 -6.37 29.97 -2.68
N PHE A 232 -5.80 29.13 -3.56
CA PHE A 232 -5.79 29.35 -5.00
C PHE A 232 -6.73 28.41 -5.76
N TYR A 233 -7.54 28.99 -6.66
CA TYR A 233 -8.43 28.30 -7.59
C TYR A 233 -7.91 28.50 -9.03
N PRO A 234 -7.24 27.50 -9.63
CA PRO A 234 -6.46 27.69 -10.85
C PRO A 234 -7.26 28.00 -12.12
N ASP A 235 -8.60 27.90 -12.11
CA ASP A 235 -9.41 27.99 -13.34
C ASP A 235 -10.49 29.09 -13.35
N ASP A 236 -10.63 29.90 -12.31
CA ASP A 236 -11.64 30.97 -12.28
C ASP A 236 -11.01 32.37 -12.33
N LYS A 237 -10.98 32.96 -13.54
CA LYS A 237 -10.47 34.34 -13.77
C LYS A 237 -11.31 35.42 -13.07
N LYS A 238 -12.47 35.11 -12.50
CA LYS A 238 -13.32 36.07 -11.76
C LYS A 238 -13.11 36.03 -10.25
N LEU A 239 -12.42 35.01 -9.72
CA LEU A 239 -12.17 34.88 -8.28
C LEU A 239 -10.73 35.31 -7.95
N ARG A 240 -10.58 36.51 -7.38
CA ARG A 240 -9.31 36.91 -6.76
C ARG A 240 -9.01 35.99 -5.57
N PRO A 241 -7.72 35.72 -5.26
CA PRO A 241 -7.32 35.02 -4.03
C PRO A 241 -8.03 35.64 -2.83
N ARG A 242 -8.67 34.82 -1.99
CA ARG A 242 -9.31 35.29 -0.76
C ARG A 242 -8.51 34.82 0.44
N LEU A 243 -8.15 35.78 1.29
CA LEU A 243 -7.72 35.54 2.66
C LEU A 243 -8.86 34.85 3.41
N TRP A 244 -8.63 33.64 3.88
CA TRP A 244 -9.53 33.03 4.85
C TRP A 244 -9.39 33.77 6.17
N LYS A 245 -10.34 34.64 6.49
CA LYS A 245 -10.52 35.13 7.87
C LYS A 245 -11.25 34.03 8.63
N GLY A 246 -10.51 33.16 9.30
CA GLY A 246 -11.10 32.30 10.31
C GLY A 246 -11.90 33.16 11.29
N LYS A 247 -13.15 32.77 11.59
CA LYS A 247 -13.85 33.34 12.74
C LYS A 247 -13.13 32.82 13.98
N GLY A 248 -12.18 33.61 14.50
CA GLY A 248 -11.67 33.41 15.84
C GLY A 248 -12.84 33.39 16.82
N LYS A 249 -12.84 32.41 17.73
CA LYS A 249 -13.57 32.53 18.98
C LYS A 249 -12.80 33.50 19.88
#